data_AF-A0A8J2MVJ7-F1
#
_entry.id   AF-A0A8J2MVJ7-F1
#
_cell.length_a   1.000
_cell.length_b   1.000
_cell.length_c   1.000
_cell.angle_alpha   90.00
_cell.angle_beta   90.00
_cell.angle_gamma   90.00
#
_symmetry.space_group_name_H-M   'P 1'
#
loop_
_entity.id
_entity.type
_entity.pdbx_description
1 polymer ?
#
loop_
_entity_poly.entity_id
_entity_poly.type
_entity_poly.pdbx_seq_one_letter_code
_entity_poly.pdbx_strand_id
1 'polypeptide(L)'
;MLQALEKHCRVEGGYTGLLNVYHASPQGDDVQQSFFLAETLKYLYLLFSEDSLLPLNEWVFNTEAHPLPIKNKNPLYRAADKNAIIGNESNQI
;
A
#
# COMPACT_ATOMS: atom_id res chain seq x y z
N MET A 1 12.74 -12.97 -2.52
CA MET A 1 12.16 -12.00 -1.57
C MET A 1 11.38 -12.71 -0.46
N LEU A 2 10.24 -13.35 -0.76
CA LEU A 2 9.42 -14.05 0.26
C LEU A 2 10.24 -15.02 1.13
N GLN A 3 11.01 -15.92 0.51
CA GLN A 3 11.85 -16.87 1.25
C GLN A 3 12.85 -16.21 2.21
N ALA A 4 13.35 -15.01 1.88
CA ALA A 4 14.25 -14.27 2.75
C ALA A 4 13.51 -13.64 3.93
N LEU A 5 12.29 -13.13 3.70
CA LEU A 5 11.41 -12.64 4.77
C LEU A 5 11.06 -13.74 5.76
N GLU A 6 10.66 -14.92 5.26
CA GLU A 6 10.36 -16.09 6.11
C GLU A 6 11.59 -16.54 6.92
N LYS A 7 12.77 -16.55 6.28
CA LYS A 7 13.99 -17.03 6.93
C LYS A 7 14.54 -16.07 7.99
N HIS A 8 14.49 -14.76 7.73
CA HIS A 8 15.23 -13.78 8.52
C HIS A 8 14.34 -12.87 9.37
N CYS A 9 13.09 -12.62 8.95
CA CYS A 9 12.22 -11.65 9.62
C CYS A 9 11.10 -12.30 10.42
N ARG A 10 10.88 -13.62 10.30
CA ARG A 10 9.82 -14.34 11.02
C ARG A 10 10.17 -14.55 12.48
N VAL A 11 9.24 -14.23 13.37
CA VAL A 11 9.29 -14.52 14.81
C VAL A 11 8.00 -15.22 15.24
N GLU A 12 7.90 -15.65 16.49
CA GLU A 12 6.73 -16.38 17.02
C GLU A 12 5.42 -15.58 16.85
N GLY A 13 5.47 -14.27 17.09
CA GLY A 13 4.29 -13.38 17.05
C GLY A 13 4.04 -12.65 15.73
N GLY A 14 4.86 -12.82 14.69
CA GLY A 14 4.73 -12.03 13.45
C GLY A 14 6.05 -11.84 12.72
N TYR A 15 6.32 -10.61 12.28
CA TYR A 15 7.53 -10.22 11.56
C TYR A 15 8.24 -9.03 12.22
N THR A 16 9.56 -8.99 12.11
CA THR A 16 10.41 -7.91 12.65
C THR A 16 11.36 -7.37 11.58
N GLY A 17 11.73 -6.09 11.71
CA GLY A 17 12.86 -5.53 10.98
C GLY A 17 14.19 -6.12 11.44
N LEU A 18 15.26 -5.88 10.67
CA LEU A 18 16.62 -6.32 10.99
C LEU A 18 17.47 -5.11 11.34
N LEU A 19 18.17 -5.16 12.49
CA LEU A 19 19.08 -4.08 12.90
C LEU A 19 20.27 -3.94 11.95
N ASN A 20 20.82 -5.05 11.46
CA ASN A 20 21.93 -5.06 10.52
C ASN A 20 21.84 -6.25 9.57
N VAL A 21 21.66 -5.96 8.28
CA VAL A 21 21.46 -6.95 7.20
C VAL A 21 22.74 -7.67 6.76
N TYR A 22 23.92 -7.18 7.15
CA TYR A 22 25.20 -7.80 6.78
C TYR A 22 25.57 -9.00 7.66
N HIS A 23 24.89 -9.20 8.79
CA HIS A 23 25.16 -10.34 9.67
C HIS A 23 24.50 -11.61 9.14
N ALA A 24 25.24 -12.72 9.19
CA ALA A 24 24.73 -14.04 8.79
C ALA A 24 23.55 -14.51 9.67
N SER A 25 23.52 -14.08 10.93
CA SER A 25 22.40 -14.24 11.87
C SER A 25 21.99 -12.85 12.37
N PRO A 26 21.15 -12.11 11.62
CA PRO A 26 20.79 -10.75 11.97
C PRO A 26 19.85 -10.72 13.17
N GLN A 27 20.02 -9.71 14.03
CA GLN A 27 19.15 -9.49 15.19
C GLN A 27 17.92 -8.67 14.78
N GLY A 28 16.75 -9.08 15.27
CA GLY A 28 15.51 -8.33 15.10
C GLY A 28 15.49 -7.04 15.90
N ASP A 29 14.80 -6.02 15.39
CA ASP A 29 14.60 -4.74 16.07
C ASP A 29 13.37 -4.70 17.00
N ASP A 30 12.63 -5.82 17.09
CA ASP A 30 11.37 -5.97 17.85
C ASP A 30 10.27 -4.97 17.45
N VAL A 31 10.31 -4.51 16.20
CA VAL A 31 9.30 -3.62 15.63
C VAL A 31 8.75 -4.21 14.33
N GLN A 32 7.43 -4.40 14.30
CA GLN A 32 6.72 -4.68 13.06
C GLN A 32 6.23 -3.36 12.46
N GLN A 33 6.91 -2.90 11.41
CA GLN A 33 6.55 -1.68 10.72
C GLN A 33 5.17 -1.80 10.04
N SER A 34 4.32 -0.77 10.12
CA SER A 34 2.97 -0.80 9.55
C SER A 34 2.96 -1.02 8.03
N PHE A 35 3.93 -0.44 7.32
CA PHE A 35 4.10 -0.62 5.88
C PHE A 35 4.32 -2.10 5.50
N PHE A 36 4.83 -2.94 6.41
CA PHE A 36 5.02 -4.36 6.11
C PHE A 36 3.69 -5.03 5.77
N LEU A 37 2.62 -4.70 6.50
CA LEU A 37 1.29 -5.23 6.22
C LEU A 37 0.63 -4.49 5.05
N ALA A 38 0.70 -3.16 5.04
CA ALA A 38 0.00 -2.34 4.07
C ALA A 38 0.59 -2.45 2.66
N GLU A 39 1.90 -2.57 2.53
CA GLU A 39 2.63 -2.54 1.26
C GLU A 39 3.19 -3.92 0.95
N THR A 40 4.13 -4.42 1.76
CA THR A 40 4.89 -5.63 1.43
C THR A 40 4.00 -6.85 1.26
N LEU A 41 3.12 -7.13 2.22
CA LEU A 41 2.19 -8.28 2.11
C LEU A 41 1.11 -8.05 1.05
N LYS A 42 0.64 -6.82 0.87
CA LYS A 42 -0.35 -6.50 -0.18
C LYS A 42 0.22 -6.76 -1.56
N TYR A 43 1.43 -6.28 -1.86
CA TYR A 43 2.07 -6.51 -3.15
C TYR A 43 2.44 -7.98 -3.35
N LEU A 44 2.89 -8.67 -2.30
CA LEU A 44 3.14 -10.10 -2.38
C LEU A 44 1.85 -10.88 -2.71
N TYR A 45 0.74 -10.51 -2.08
CA TYR A 45 -0.57 -11.11 -2.36
C TYR A 45 -1.00 -10.83 -3.80
N LEU A 46 -0.93 -9.59 -4.27
CA LEU A 46 -1.28 -9.22 -5.64
C LEU A 46 -0.41 -9.93 -6.68
N LEU A 47 0.89 -10.13 -6.40
CA LEU A 47 1.81 -10.83 -7.29
C LEU A 47 1.41 -12.29 -7.56
N PHE A 48 0.75 -12.94 -6.59
CA PHE A 48 0.28 -14.32 -6.72
C PHE A 48 -1.23 -14.42 -6.94
N SER A 49 -1.93 -13.29 -7.03
CA SER A 49 -3.36 -13.23 -7.33
C SER A 49 -3.60 -13.21 -8.82
N GLU A 50 -4.85 -13.45 -9.23
CA GLU A 50 -5.26 -13.27 -10.62
C GLU A 50 -5.32 -11.79 -11.01
N ASP A 51 -5.00 -11.47 -12.27
CA ASP A 51 -5.05 -10.10 -12.82
C ASP A 51 -6.45 -9.46 -12.75
N SER A 52 -7.49 -10.28 -12.63
CA SER A 52 -8.90 -9.89 -12.52
C SER A 52 -9.23 -9.23 -11.18
N LEU A 53 -8.46 -9.51 -10.13
CA LEU A 53 -8.78 -9.08 -8.77
C LEU A 53 -8.69 -7.56 -8.60
N LEU A 54 -7.63 -6.94 -9.15
CA LEU A 54 -7.40 -5.51 -9.05
C LEU A 54 -6.72 -5.02 -10.34
N PRO A 55 -7.51 -4.81 -11.42
CA PRO A 55 -6.97 -4.47 -12.72
C PRO A 55 -6.24 -3.11 -12.73
N LEU A 56 -4.98 -3.09 -13.15
CA LEU A 56 -4.13 -1.89 -13.15
C LEU A 56 -4.55 -0.82 -14.17
N ASN A 57 -5.48 -1.15 -15.07
CA ASN A 57 -6.12 -0.20 -15.99
C ASN A 57 -7.25 0.61 -15.33
N GLU A 58 -7.71 0.19 -14.14
CA GLU A 58 -8.79 0.83 -13.37
C GLU A 58 -8.32 1.41 -12.03
N TRP A 59 -7.19 0.97 -11.51
CA TRP A 59 -6.68 1.37 -10.20
C TRP A 59 -5.24 1.88 -10.28
N VAL A 60 -4.93 2.89 -9.47
CA VAL A 60 -3.56 3.38 -9.24
C VAL A 60 -3.24 3.31 -7.75
N PHE A 61 -2.06 2.80 -7.41
CA PHE A 61 -1.60 2.75 -6.02
C PHE A 61 -0.82 4.02 -5.68
N ASN A 62 -1.06 4.57 -4.49
CA ASN A 62 -0.19 5.59 -3.93
C ASN A 62 1.08 4.97 -3.31
N THR A 63 1.94 5.80 -2.71
CA THR A 63 3.18 5.33 -2.07
C THR A 63 2.99 4.43 -0.85
N GLU A 64 1.79 4.38 -0.26
CA GLU A 64 1.42 3.52 0.88
C GLU A 64 0.55 2.33 0.43
N ALA A 65 0.58 2.03 -0.87
CA ALA A 65 -0.17 0.96 -1.51
C ALA A 65 -1.70 1.06 -1.31
N HIS A 66 -2.26 2.25 -1.10
CA HIS A 66 -3.70 2.47 -1.12
C HIS A 66 -4.20 2.55 -2.56
N PRO A 67 -5.16 1.70 -2.97
CA PRO A 67 -5.71 1.73 -4.32
C PRO A 67 -6.66 2.92 -4.48
N LEU A 68 -6.44 3.72 -5.52
CA LEU A 68 -7.26 4.85 -5.90
C LEU A 68 -7.90 4.58 -7.27
N PRO A 69 -9.20 4.84 -7.44
CA PRO A 69 -9.87 4.62 -8.72
C PRO A 69 -9.39 5.63 -9.78
N ILE A 70 -9.17 5.17 -11.00
CA ILE A 70 -8.78 6.03 -12.13
C ILE A 70 -10.03 6.73 -12.70
N LYS A 71 -9.93 8.06 -12.86
CA LYS A 71 -10.97 8.89 -13.48
C LYS A 71 -11.35 8.38 -14.86
N ASN A 72 -12.65 8.27 -15.15
CA ASN A 72 -13.22 7.78 -16.42
C ASN A 72 -12.91 6.31 -16.76
N LYS A 73 -12.29 5.55 -15.85
CA LYS A 73 -12.00 4.11 -16.04
C LYS A 73 -12.68 3.25 -14.99
N ASN A 74 -12.73 3.73 -13.75
CA ASN A 74 -13.27 3.00 -12.62
C ASN A 74 -14.59 3.63 -12.15
N PRO A 75 -15.68 2.85 -12.02
CA PRO A 75 -17.00 3.34 -11.60
C PRO A 75 -17.03 3.87 -10.16
N LEU A 76 -16.04 3.51 -9.33
CA LEU A 76 -15.91 3.98 -7.95
C LEU A 76 -15.22 5.35 -7.85
N TYR A 77 -14.81 5.95 -8.97
CA TYR A 77 -14.26 7.30 -8.97
C TYR A 77 -15.31 8.33 -8.55
N ARG A 78 -15.13 8.92 -7.36
CA ARG A 78 -15.97 10.02 -6.88
C ARG A 78 -15.44 11.36 -7.40
N ALA A 79 -16.19 11.99 -8.30
CA ALA A 79 -15.91 13.36 -8.72
C ALA A 79 -16.17 14.35 -7.59
N ALA A 80 -15.39 15.42 -7.54
CA ALA A 80 -15.67 16.53 -6.63
C ALA A 80 -16.96 17.26 -7.05
N ASP A 81 -17.77 17.66 -6.08
CA ASP A 81 -18.98 18.43 -6.31
C ASP A 81 -18.62 19.82 -6.81
N LYS A 82 -18.87 20.08 -8.10
CA LYS A 82 -18.57 21.38 -8.73
C LYS A 82 -19.28 22.55 -8.04
N ASN A 83 -20.44 22.31 -7.45
CA ASN A 83 -21.23 23.33 -6.75
C ASN A 83 -20.61 23.80 -5.42
N ALA A 84 -19.71 23.02 -4.82
CA ALA A 84 -19.02 23.41 -3.58
C ALA A 84 -17.90 24.44 -3.82
N ILE A 85 -17.37 24.54 -5.04
CA ILE A 85 -16.24 25.43 -5.37
C ILE A 85 -16.74 26.84 -5.75
N ILE A 86 -17.84 26.94 -6.49
CA ILE A 86 -18.44 28.22 -6.94
C ILE A 86 -19.10 29.02 -5.79
N GLY A 87 -19.44 28.38 -4.67
CA GLY A 87 -20.04 29.06 -3.51
C GLY A 87 -19.09 29.98 -2.74
N ASN A 88 -17.76 29.78 -2.87
CA ASN A 88 -16.76 30.52 -2.10
C ASN A 88 -16.16 31.73 -2.85
N GLU A 89 -16.35 31.84 -4.16
CA GLU A 89 -15.83 32.96 -4.96
C GLU A 89 -16.80 34.14 -5.05
N SER A 90 -18.07 33.95 -4.67
CA SER A 90 -19.10 35.01 -4.71
C SER A 90 -19.06 35.99 -3.52
N ASN A 91 -18.10 35.86 -2.60
CA ASN A 91 -18.04 36.65 -1.36
C ASN A 91 -16.73 37.46 -1.18
N GLN A 92 -16.06 37.78 -2.29
CA GLN A 92 -14.92 38.71 -2.32
C GLN A 92 -15.08 39.81 -3.37
N ILE A 93 -16.22 40.53 -3.39
CA ILE A 93 -16.29 41.94 -3.83
C ILE A 93 -17.51 42.61 -3.19
#